data_AF-A0A961IRP6-F1
#
_entry.id   AF-A0A961IRP6-F1
#
_cell.length_a   1.000
_cell.length_b   1.000
_cell.length_c   1.000
_cell.angle_alpha   90.00
_cell.angle_beta   90.00
_cell.angle_gamma   90.00
#
_symmetry.space_group_name_H-M   'P 1'
#
loop_
_entity.id
_entity.type
_entity.pdbx_description
1 polymer ?
#
loop_
_entity_poly.entity_id
_entity_poly.type
_entity_poly.pdbx_seq_one_letter_code
_entity_poly.pdbx_strand_id
1 'polypeptide(L)'
;MRAGLFHTALAGTLSGAFLLAALGLSAQSQDVSELNQPSVNTDPERECSSDVPAAAEGGPVLDESNWGNNPQEGQYRREMRRILAIEVENVQRALQDVQRKHAELIAIYPEFSSYQEIVLEDVPGTWRDGEYVNSKRIIAFHYEDGGAEGERRLRCVVLDSMTRNVYGQNQFTRKIMRVYTQNVQAIELETFKVNYQQEGRLNYASAEIQLNALRMVFRNLRAALYSMDILIAGYYDRRNQVNYWQIDL
;
A
#
# COMPACT_ATOMS: atom_id res chain seq x y z
N MET A 1 0.59 68.78 41.35
CA MET A 1 1.28 70.09 41.42
C MET A 1 2.79 69.85 41.38
N ARG A 2 3.49 70.57 40.48
CA ARG A 2 4.96 70.72 40.30
C ARG A 2 5.75 69.45 39.91
N ALA A 3 6.17 69.24 38.65
CA ALA A 3 7.11 69.98 37.78
C ALA A 3 8.60 69.78 38.13
N GLY A 4 9.38 69.30 37.16
CA GLY A 4 10.84 69.18 37.21
C GLY A 4 11.45 68.45 36.02
N LEU A 5 11.47 69.11 34.86
CA LEU A 5 12.31 68.81 33.68
C LEU A 5 13.71 69.43 33.85
N PHE A 6 14.71 68.89 33.15
CA PHE A 6 15.91 69.52 32.51
C PHE A 6 17.07 68.48 32.49
N HIS A 7 17.42 67.79 31.40
CA HIS A 7 18.14 68.17 30.15
C HIS A 7 19.60 68.65 30.31
N THR A 8 20.54 67.84 29.81
CA THR A 8 21.75 68.14 28.98
C THR A 8 22.42 66.78 28.65
N ALA A 9 22.57 66.20 27.46
CA ALA A 9 22.93 66.62 26.09
C ALA A 9 24.45 66.62 25.78
N LEU A 10 24.80 65.89 24.69
CA LEU A 10 26.04 65.90 23.88
C LEU A 10 27.31 65.21 24.45
N ALA A 11 28.21 64.59 23.68
CA ALA A 11 28.33 64.20 22.27
C ALA A 11 29.69 63.46 22.10
N GLY A 12 29.87 62.73 20.99
CA GLY A 12 31.20 62.45 20.40
C GLY A 12 31.72 61.01 20.62
N THR A 13 31.47 60.05 19.73
CA THR A 13 32.17 59.73 18.46
C THR A 13 33.51 59.00 18.60
N LEU A 14 33.57 57.88 17.85
CA LEU A 14 34.71 57.28 17.14
C LEU A 14 35.49 56.14 17.82
N SER A 15 35.26 54.97 17.22
CA SER A 15 36.26 54.04 16.66
C SER A 15 37.17 53.27 17.61
N GLY A 16 37.03 51.94 17.57
CA GLY A 16 38.04 51.05 18.13
C GLY A 16 37.60 49.59 18.21
N ALA A 17 37.48 48.96 17.04
CA ALA A 17 37.77 47.57 16.74
C ALA A 17 37.51 46.47 17.81
N PHE A 18 36.72 45.49 17.36
CA PHE A 18 36.95 44.05 17.51
C PHE A 18 37.22 43.53 18.94
N LEU A 19 36.28 42.73 19.44
CA LEU A 19 36.60 41.36 19.88
C LEU A 19 35.34 40.51 19.88
N LEU A 20 35.29 39.66 18.84
CA LEU A 20 34.54 38.41 18.74
C LEU A 20 34.28 37.75 20.10
N ALA A 21 33.01 37.63 20.47
CA ALA A 21 32.52 36.56 21.31
C ALA A 21 31.22 36.05 20.68
N ALA A 22 31.40 35.18 19.70
CA ALA A 22 30.36 34.40 19.07
C ALA A 22 29.75 33.44 20.10
N LEU A 23 28.65 33.87 20.71
CA LEU A 23 27.61 32.97 21.23
C LEU A 23 26.32 33.34 20.50
N GLY A 24 26.36 33.15 19.19
CA GLY A 24 25.16 33.06 18.37
C GLY A 24 24.41 31.82 18.80
N LEU A 25 23.34 32.01 19.57
CA LEU A 25 22.16 31.17 19.49
C LEU A 25 21.63 31.29 18.06
N SER A 26 22.26 30.59 17.12
CA SER A 26 21.63 30.23 15.87
C SER A 26 20.51 29.28 16.25
N ALA A 27 19.32 29.85 16.43
CA ALA A 27 18.09 29.12 16.21
C ALA A 27 18.25 28.44 14.85
N GLN A 28 18.55 27.14 14.86
CA GLN A 28 18.35 26.30 13.69
C GLN A 28 16.83 26.23 13.52
N SER A 29 16.26 27.27 12.90
CA SER A 29 15.14 27.06 12.00
C SER A 29 15.69 26.16 10.91
N GLN A 30 15.61 24.85 11.13
CA GLN A 30 15.62 23.91 10.02
C GLN A 30 14.46 24.38 9.15
N ASP A 31 14.82 24.94 8.00
CA ASP A 31 13.91 25.15 6.89
C ASP A 31 13.11 23.85 6.70
N VAL A 32 11.85 23.87 7.11
CA VAL A 32 10.83 22.89 6.71
C VAL A 32 10.40 23.18 5.26
N SER A 33 11.29 23.78 4.48
CA SER A 33 11.15 24.09 3.06
C SER A 33 12.00 23.15 2.20
N GLU A 34 12.19 21.91 2.65
CA GLU A 34 12.38 20.75 1.79
C GLU A 34 11.57 19.57 2.37
N LEU A 35 10.30 19.81 2.72
CA LEU A 35 9.32 18.75 2.57
C LEU A 35 9.18 18.55 1.06
N ASN A 36 10.07 17.72 0.53
CA ASN A 36 10.02 17.27 -0.85
C ASN A 36 8.55 16.97 -1.18
N GLN A 37 8.08 17.66 -2.21
CA GLN A 37 6.90 17.29 -2.97
C GLN A 37 6.89 15.77 -3.15
N PRO A 38 5.72 15.10 -3.19
CA PRO A 38 5.69 13.67 -3.43
C PRO A 38 6.18 13.41 -4.86
N SER A 39 7.50 13.32 -5.05
CA SER A 39 8.06 12.54 -6.12
C SER A 39 7.45 11.17 -5.91
N VAL A 40 6.72 10.69 -6.92
CA VAL A 40 6.18 9.35 -7.06
C VAL A 40 7.10 8.35 -6.34
N ASN A 41 6.80 8.09 -5.06
CA ASN A 41 7.56 7.18 -4.19
C ASN A 41 7.03 5.79 -4.50
N THR A 42 7.17 5.36 -5.75
CA THR A 42 6.97 3.96 -6.10
C THR A 42 8.16 3.21 -5.56
N ASP A 43 7.96 2.61 -4.39
CA ASP A 43 8.84 1.57 -3.87
C ASP A 43 9.03 0.52 -4.98
N PRO A 44 10.26 0.32 -5.50
CA PRO A 44 10.49 -0.51 -6.68
C PRO A 44 10.04 -1.96 -6.43
N GLU A 45 10.10 -2.42 -5.19
CA GLU A 45 9.64 -3.74 -4.79
C GLU A 45 8.12 -3.90 -4.92
N ARG A 46 7.36 -2.81 -5.02
CA ARG A 46 5.91 -2.84 -5.27
C ARG A 46 5.56 -2.75 -6.74
N GLU A 47 6.52 -2.63 -7.65
CA GLU A 47 6.21 -2.63 -9.07
C GLU A 47 5.81 -4.03 -9.55
N CYS A 48 4.99 -4.07 -10.58
CA CYS A 48 4.61 -5.31 -11.22
C CYS A 48 5.58 -5.68 -12.32
N SER A 49 5.99 -6.95 -12.35
CA SER A 49 6.86 -7.46 -13.40
C SER A 49 6.25 -7.20 -14.78
N SER A 50 7.09 -6.79 -15.74
CA SER A 50 6.74 -6.72 -17.16
C SER A 50 6.39 -8.09 -17.72
N ASP A 51 6.93 -9.15 -17.13
CA ASP A 51 6.80 -10.52 -17.58
C ASP A 51 5.62 -11.18 -16.89
N VAL A 52 4.40 -10.81 -17.30
CA VAL A 52 3.18 -11.46 -16.80
C VAL A 52 3.13 -12.89 -17.34
N PRO A 53 3.13 -13.92 -16.48
CA PRO A 53 3.07 -15.29 -16.94
C PRO A 53 1.74 -15.55 -17.65
N ALA A 54 1.80 -16.02 -18.90
CA ALA A 54 0.60 -16.38 -19.67
C ALA A 54 -0.30 -17.30 -18.83
N ALA A 55 -1.62 -17.10 -18.93
CA ALA A 55 -2.58 -18.00 -18.29
C ALA A 55 -2.30 -19.43 -18.76
N ALA A 56 -2.06 -20.34 -17.83
CA ALA A 56 -1.93 -21.75 -18.17
C ALA A 56 -3.28 -22.20 -18.76
N GLU A 57 -3.27 -22.67 -20.01
CA GLU A 57 -4.47 -23.24 -20.61
C GLU A 57 -4.84 -24.53 -19.85
N GLY A 58 -5.96 -24.51 -19.14
CA GLY A 58 -6.51 -25.70 -18.48
C GLY A 58 -6.32 -25.75 -16.97
N GLY A 59 -7.32 -25.22 -16.24
CA GLY A 59 -7.59 -25.54 -14.84
C GLY A 59 -6.58 -25.02 -13.81
N PRO A 60 -6.82 -25.27 -12.51
CA PRO A 60 -5.84 -24.98 -11.46
C PRO A 60 -4.58 -25.83 -11.70
N VAL A 61 -3.43 -25.19 -11.90
CA VAL A 61 -2.14 -25.88 -12.01
C VAL A 61 -1.77 -26.45 -10.64
N LEU A 62 -2.30 -27.63 -10.37
CA LEU A 62 -1.78 -28.53 -9.37
C LEU A 62 -0.86 -29.49 -10.12
N ASP A 63 0.45 -29.26 -10.04
CA ASP A 63 1.39 -30.25 -10.52
C ASP A 63 1.08 -31.58 -9.83
N GLU A 64 0.82 -32.63 -10.61
CA GLU A 64 0.43 -33.94 -10.08
C GLU A 64 1.54 -34.54 -9.21
N SER A 65 2.77 -34.03 -9.35
CA SER A 65 3.94 -34.34 -8.53
C SER A 65 3.78 -33.95 -7.04
N ASN A 66 2.89 -33.01 -6.71
CA ASN A 66 2.71 -32.52 -5.34
C ASN A 66 1.78 -33.38 -4.47
N TRP A 67 1.38 -34.57 -4.95
CA TRP A 67 0.40 -35.42 -4.28
C TRP A 67 0.89 -36.86 -4.09
N GLY A 68 0.69 -37.45 -2.91
CA GLY A 68 1.14 -38.81 -2.56
C GLY A 68 0.28 -39.92 -3.20
N ASN A 69 0.82 -41.10 -3.49
CA ASN A 69 0.13 -42.14 -4.27
C ASN A 69 -1.01 -42.91 -3.54
N ASN A 70 -1.61 -42.38 -2.48
CA ASN A 70 -2.60 -43.12 -1.68
C ASN A 70 -4.04 -42.98 -2.23
N PRO A 71 -4.79 -44.08 -2.45
CA PRO A 71 -6.18 -44.03 -2.96
C PRO A 71 -7.18 -43.25 -2.09
N GLN A 72 -6.96 -43.11 -0.77
CA GLN A 72 -7.78 -42.23 0.07
C GLN A 72 -7.58 -40.73 -0.27
N GLU A 73 -6.44 -40.38 -0.87
CA GLU A 73 -6.19 -39.02 -1.38
C GLU A 73 -6.98 -38.72 -2.66
N GLY A 74 -7.56 -39.71 -3.35
CA GLY A 74 -8.30 -39.49 -4.59
C GLY A 74 -9.56 -38.61 -4.41
N GLN A 75 -10.31 -38.84 -3.32
CA GLN A 75 -11.47 -37.99 -2.98
C GLN A 75 -11.01 -36.60 -2.51
N TYR A 76 -9.98 -36.56 -1.67
CA TYR A 76 -9.37 -35.31 -1.19
C TYR A 76 -8.85 -34.42 -2.34
N ARG A 77 -8.14 -35.00 -3.30
CA ARG A 77 -7.62 -34.32 -4.51
C ARG A 77 -8.74 -33.70 -5.33
N ARG A 78 -9.84 -34.43 -5.56
CA ARG A 78 -11.00 -33.91 -6.31
C ARG A 78 -11.65 -32.75 -5.59
N GLU A 79 -11.85 -32.88 -4.27
CA GLU A 79 -12.46 -31.82 -3.48
C GLU A 79 -11.55 -30.58 -3.41
N MET A 80 -10.24 -30.75 -3.22
CA MET A 80 -9.29 -29.64 -3.20
C MET A 80 -9.23 -28.92 -4.56
N ARG A 81 -9.21 -29.67 -5.68
CA ARG A 81 -9.31 -29.09 -7.03
C ARG A 81 -10.59 -28.26 -7.19
N ARG A 82 -11.73 -28.77 -6.72
CA ARG A 82 -13.01 -28.05 -6.74
C ARG A 82 -12.95 -26.76 -5.92
N ILE A 83 -12.46 -26.83 -4.69
CA ILE A 83 -12.36 -25.68 -3.80
C ILE A 83 -11.42 -24.62 -4.39
N LEU A 84 -10.24 -25.02 -4.89
CA LEU A 84 -9.30 -24.09 -5.51
C LEU A 84 -9.91 -23.40 -6.74
N ALA A 85 -10.65 -24.12 -7.58
CA ALA A 85 -11.34 -23.53 -8.73
C ALA A 85 -12.35 -22.45 -8.30
N ILE A 86 -13.13 -22.72 -7.25
CA ILE A 86 -14.08 -21.75 -6.68
C ILE A 86 -13.34 -20.51 -6.14
N GLU A 87 -12.21 -20.70 -5.46
CA GLU A 87 -11.47 -19.58 -4.86
C GLU A 87 -10.74 -18.74 -5.91
N VAL A 88 -10.25 -19.35 -6.98
CA VAL A 88 -9.74 -18.61 -8.16
C VAL A 88 -10.85 -17.78 -8.77
N GLU A 89 -12.04 -18.33 -8.96
CA GLU A 89 -13.19 -17.60 -9.49
C GLU A 89 -13.60 -16.44 -8.57
N ASN A 90 -13.62 -16.66 -7.25
CA ASN A 90 -13.91 -15.61 -6.26
C ASN A 90 -12.91 -14.44 -6.35
N VAL A 91 -11.62 -14.74 -6.47
CA VAL A 91 -10.59 -13.71 -6.62
C VAL A 91 -10.75 -12.97 -7.96
N GLN A 92 -11.01 -13.69 -9.05
CA GLN A 92 -11.26 -13.06 -10.36
C GLN A 92 -12.45 -12.11 -10.34
N ARG A 93 -13.57 -12.52 -9.74
CA ARG A 93 -14.74 -11.66 -9.56
C ARG A 93 -14.42 -10.44 -8.70
N ALA A 94 -13.69 -10.61 -7.60
CA ALA A 94 -13.27 -9.50 -6.75
C ALA A 94 -12.36 -8.49 -7.48
N LEU A 95 -11.46 -8.97 -8.36
CA LEU A 95 -10.64 -8.10 -9.21
C LEU A 95 -11.50 -7.32 -10.22
N GLN A 96 -12.53 -7.94 -10.79
CA GLN A 96 -13.48 -7.26 -11.68
C GLN A 96 -14.32 -6.21 -10.94
N ASP A 97 -14.73 -6.51 -9.70
CA ASP A 97 -15.43 -5.54 -8.86
C ASP A 97 -14.54 -4.33 -8.54
N VAL A 98 -13.26 -4.57 -8.22
CA VAL A 98 -12.26 -3.50 -8.03
C VAL A 98 -12.10 -2.68 -9.29
N GLN A 99 -11.96 -3.33 -10.44
CA GLN A 99 -11.86 -2.67 -11.75
C GLN A 99 -13.05 -1.75 -12.01
N ARG A 100 -14.27 -2.24 -11.79
CA ARG A 100 -15.51 -1.45 -11.98
C ARG A 100 -15.57 -0.28 -11.00
N LYS A 101 -15.23 -0.50 -9.73
CA LYS A 101 -15.24 0.53 -8.69
C LYS A 101 -14.16 1.59 -8.93
N HIS A 102 -13.01 1.20 -9.45
CA HIS A 102 -11.93 2.10 -9.82
C HIS A 102 -12.34 3.05 -10.95
N ALA A 103 -13.09 2.57 -11.96
CA ALA A 103 -13.62 3.43 -13.02
C ALA A 103 -14.53 4.55 -12.49
N GLU A 104 -15.29 4.29 -11.43
CA GLU A 104 -16.07 5.32 -10.72
C GLU A 104 -15.14 6.29 -9.95
N LEU A 105 -14.12 5.74 -9.28
CA LEU A 105 -13.19 6.50 -8.46
C LEU A 105 -12.34 7.49 -9.27
N ILE A 106 -11.82 7.11 -10.43
CA ILE A 106 -10.96 7.99 -11.26
C ILE A 106 -11.71 9.19 -11.83
N ALA A 107 -13.04 9.11 -11.96
CA ALA A 107 -13.85 10.25 -12.36
C ALA A 107 -13.91 11.33 -11.26
N ILE A 108 -13.69 10.93 -10.00
CA ILE A 108 -13.69 11.80 -8.83
C ILE A 108 -12.26 12.22 -8.47
N TYR A 109 -11.32 11.27 -8.53
CA TYR A 109 -9.91 11.40 -8.14
C TYR A 109 -9.00 10.93 -9.30
N PRO A 110 -8.76 11.78 -10.32
CA PRO A 110 -7.96 11.42 -11.49
C PRO A 110 -6.51 11.03 -11.18
N GLU A 111 -5.99 11.44 -10.02
CA GLU A 111 -4.65 11.10 -9.53
C GLU A 111 -4.43 9.59 -9.37
N PHE A 112 -5.50 8.81 -9.16
CA PHE A 112 -5.41 7.35 -9.02
C PHE A 112 -5.38 6.60 -10.36
N SER A 113 -5.41 7.29 -11.49
CA SER A 113 -5.55 6.69 -12.83
C SER A 113 -4.52 5.62 -13.20
N SER A 114 -3.30 5.68 -12.64
CA SER A 114 -2.24 4.69 -12.91
C SER A 114 -1.90 3.84 -11.69
N TYR A 115 -2.03 4.40 -10.49
CA TYR A 115 -1.60 3.77 -9.25
C TYR A 115 -2.52 4.16 -8.10
N GLN A 116 -2.93 3.18 -7.32
CA GLN A 116 -3.69 3.41 -6.09
C GLN A 116 -3.13 2.57 -4.95
N GLU A 117 -2.82 3.22 -3.82
CA GLU A 117 -2.41 2.56 -2.59
C GLU A 117 -3.52 2.66 -1.54
N ILE A 118 -3.83 1.54 -0.89
CA ILE A 118 -4.75 1.50 0.26
C ILE A 118 -4.03 0.84 1.43
N VAL A 119 -3.98 1.56 2.55
CA VAL A 119 -3.45 1.04 3.81
C VAL A 119 -4.53 0.18 4.47
N LEU A 120 -4.29 -1.13 4.57
CA LEU A 120 -5.22 -2.08 5.16
C LEU A 120 -5.00 -2.24 6.67
N GLU A 121 -3.78 -2.00 7.12
CA GLU A 121 -3.41 -2.11 8.52
C GLU A 121 -2.19 -1.22 8.77
N ASP A 122 -2.24 -0.42 9.82
CA ASP A 122 -1.10 0.32 10.34
C ASP A 122 -1.21 0.32 11.86
N VAL A 123 -0.58 -0.68 12.49
CA VAL A 123 -0.64 -0.86 13.94
C VAL A 123 0.76 -0.71 14.52
N PRO A 124 1.01 0.40 15.23
CA PRO A 124 2.24 0.54 16.00
C PRO A 124 2.17 -0.31 17.28
N GLY A 125 3.29 -0.93 17.64
CA GLY A 125 3.50 -1.49 18.97
C GLY A 125 2.58 -2.64 19.34
N THR A 126 2.60 -3.73 18.55
CA THR A 126 1.86 -4.97 18.84
C THR A 126 2.80 -6.12 19.20
N TRP A 127 2.34 -7.03 20.06
CA TRP A 127 3.06 -8.28 20.32
C TRP A 127 2.70 -9.32 19.25
N ARG A 128 3.69 -9.78 18.49
CA ARG A 128 3.55 -10.87 17.49
C ARG A 128 4.71 -11.83 17.61
N ASP A 129 4.41 -13.12 17.68
CA ASP A 129 5.41 -14.19 17.72
C ASP A 129 6.49 -13.99 18.80
N GLY A 130 6.12 -13.37 19.94
CA GLY A 130 7.04 -13.09 21.04
C GLY A 130 7.85 -11.79 20.90
N GLU A 131 7.68 -11.04 19.82
CA GLU A 131 8.36 -9.77 19.58
C GLU A 131 7.40 -8.59 19.62
N TYR A 132 7.90 -7.43 20.06
CA TYR A 132 7.17 -6.17 20.00
C TYR A 132 7.47 -5.49 18.67
N VAL A 133 6.47 -5.40 17.79
CA VAL A 133 6.64 -5.01 16.39
C VAL A 133 5.66 -3.91 15.97
N ASN A 134 6.11 -3.07 15.05
CA ASN A 134 5.23 -2.25 14.23
C ASN A 134 4.87 -3.04 12.97
N SER A 135 3.58 -3.08 12.63
CA SER A 135 3.09 -3.80 11.46
C SER A 135 2.33 -2.87 10.52
N LYS A 136 2.69 -2.91 9.24
CA LYS A 136 1.99 -2.19 8.18
C LYS A 136 1.62 -3.17 7.06
N ARG A 137 0.35 -3.15 6.64
CA ARG A 137 -0.14 -3.91 5.49
C ARG A 137 -0.81 -2.97 4.51
N ILE A 138 -0.43 -3.11 3.25
CA ILE A 138 -0.82 -2.27 2.14
C ILE A 138 -1.29 -3.15 1.00
N ILE A 139 -2.28 -2.67 0.26
CA ILE A 139 -2.64 -3.18 -1.05
C ILE A 139 -2.44 -2.07 -2.07
N ALA A 140 -1.66 -2.35 -3.10
CA ALA A 140 -1.39 -1.45 -4.20
C ALA A 140 -2.00 -2.02 -5.49
N PHE A 141 -2.62 -1.15 -6.27
CA PHE A 141 -3.24 -1.45 -7.55
C PHE A 141 -2.49 -0.71 -8.65
N HIS A 142 -2.07 -1.43 -9.69
CA HIS A 142 -1.46 -0.80 -10.85
C HIS A 142 -2.37 -0.98 -12.06
N TYR A 143 -2.58 0.12 -12.76
CA TYR A 143 -3.46 0.21 -13.91
C TYR A 143 -2.66 0.56 -15.16
N GLU A 144 -3.10 0.04 -16.30
CA GLU A 144 -2.58 0.33 -17.63
C GLU A 144 -3.69 0.95 -18.50
N ASP A 145 -3.33 1.55 -19.63
CA ASP A 145 -4.33 2.06 -20.57
C ASP A 145 -5.11 0.91 -21.22
N GLY A 146 -6.45 0.99 -21.14
CA GLY A 146 -7.37 -0.02 -21.64
C GLY A 146 -7.66 0.06 -23.15
N GLY A 147 -7.17 1.10 -23.82
CA GLY A 147 -7.32 1.31 -25.26
C GLY A 147 -8.49 2.22 -25.67
N ALA A 148 -9.50 2.42 -24.82
CA ALA A 148 -10.51 3.46 -24.98
C ALA A 148 -10.15 4.71 -24.17
N GLU A 149 -10.58 5.89 -24.63
CA GLU A 149 -10.23 7.17 -24.00
C GLU A 149 -10.75 7.22 -22.55
N GLY A 150 -9.84 7.32 -21.59
CA GLY A 150 -10.15 7.33 -20.16
C GLY A 150 -10.36 5.95 -19.51
N GLU A 151 -10.28 4.85 -20.27
CA GLU A 151 -10.38 3.51 -19.70
C GLU A 151 -9.03 3.05 -19.13
N ARG A 152 -9.00 2.75 -17.83
CA ARG A 152 -7.84 2.21 -17.12
C ARG A 152 -8.09 0.77 -16.75
N ARG A 153 -7.23 -0.16 -17.15
CA ARG A 153 -7.37 -1.60 -16.87
C ARG A 153 -6.42 -2.02 -15.76
N LEU A 154 -6.93 -2.77 -14.78
CA LEU A 154 -6.13 -3.33 -13.68
C LEU A 154 -5.17 -4.38 -14.23
N ARG A 155 -3.88 -4.07 -14.20
CA ARG A 155 -2.81 -4.97 -14.63
C ARG A 155 -2.48 -5.99 -13.54
N CYS A 156 -2.34 -5.51 -12.31
CA CYS A 156 -1.88 -6.31 -11.19
C CYS A 156 -2.18 -5.65 -9.84
N VAL A 157 -2.15 -6.47 -8.81
CA VAL A 157 -2.35 -6.10 -7.41
C VAL A 157 -1.16 -6.58 -6.60
N VAL A 158 -0.61 -5.70 -5.76
CA VAL A 158 0.51 -6.00 -4.89
C VAL A 158 0.07 -5.88 -3.44
N LEU A 159 0.15 -6.99 -2.70
CA LEU A 159 -0.05 -7.01 -1.26
C LEU A 159 1.31 -6.94 -0.58
N ASP A 160 1.56 -5.86 0.15
CA ASP A 160 2.80 -5.63 0.89
C ASP A 160 2.50 -5.69 2.39
N SER A 161 3.22 -6.54 3.11
CA SER A 161 3.11 -6.69 4.55
C SER A 161 4.50 -6.57 5.17
N MET A 162 4.68 -5.56 6.01
CA MET A 162 5.94 -5.30 6.68
C MET A 162 5.74 -5.38 8.19
N THR A 163 6.60 -6.14 8.85
CA THR A 163 6.78 -6.12 10.30
C THR A 163 8.19 -5.65 10.62
N ARG A 164 8.31 -4.74 11.58
CA ARG A 164 9.60 -4.24 12.06
C ARG A 164 9.63 -4.30 13.58
N ASN A 165 10.66 -4.93 14.13
CA ASN A 165 10.84 -5.00 15.57
C ASN A 165 11.17 -3.61 16.13
N VAL A 166 10.51 -3.24 17.22
CA VAL A 166 10.66 -1.94 17.87
C VAL A 166 12.01 -1.83 18.58
N TYR A 167 12.45 -2.91 19.24
CA TYR A 167 13.71 -2.95 19.98
C TYR A 167 14.90 -3.33 19.10
N GLY A 168 14.66 -4.04 18.00
CA GLY A 168 15.65 -4.42 17.00
C GLY A 168 15.35 -3.75 15.66
N GLN A 169 15.71 -2.47 15.49
CA GLN A 169 15.36 -1.71 14.28
C GLN A 169 15.83 -2.32 12.95
N ASN A 170 16.89 -3.12 12.99
CA ASN A 170 17.40 -3.84 11.81
C ASN A 170 16.65 -5.14 11.55
N GLN A 171 15.89 -5.67 12.51
CA GLN A 171 15.06 -6.86 12.36
C GLN A 171 13.71 -6.47 11.77
N PHE A 172 13.59 -6.72 10.46
CA PHE A 172 12.33 -6.58 9.74
C PHE A 172 12.05 -7.83 8.93
N THR A 173 10.77 -8.07 8.68
CA THR A 173 10.29 -9.02 7.69
C THR A 173 9.32 -8.27 6.79
N ARG A 174 9.58 -8.28 5.49
CA ARG A 174 8.69 -7.76 4.47
C ARG A 174 8.26 -8.92 3.57
N LYS A 175 6.97 -9.03 3.32
CA LYS A 175 6.39 -10.05 2.46
C LYS A 175 5.58 -9.36 1.39
N ILE A 176 5.91 -9.61 0.14
CA ILE A 176 5.27 -9.03 -1.02
C ILE A 176 4.61 -10.16 -1.80
N MET A 177 3.33 -10.00 -2.10
CA MET A 177 2.58 -10.94 -2.92
C MET A 177 2.02 -10.19 -4.13
N ARG A 178 2.43 -10.60 -5.33
CA ARG A 178 1.96 -10.00 -6.58
C ARG A 178 0.93 -10.92 -7.22
N VAL A 179 -0.23 -10.35 -7.53
CA VAL A 179 -1.35 -11.03 -8.18
C VAL A 179 -1.57 -10.37 -9.52
N TYR A 180 -1.43 -11.13 -10.61
CA TYR A 180 -1.66 -10.62 -11.95
C TYR A 180 -3.10 -10.86 -12.38
N THR A 181 -3.77 -9.84 -12.90
CA THR A 181 -5.19 -9.94 -13.29
C THR A 181 -5.41 -10.95 -14.41
N GLN A 182 -4.43 -11.08 -15.31
CA GLN A 182 -4.48 -12.02 -16.43
C GLN A 182 -4.31 -13.48 -15.98
N ASN A 183 -3.57 -13.70 -14.89
CA ASN A 183 -3.30 -15.03 -14.36
C ASN A 183 -3.22 -15.00 -12.82
N VAL A 184 -4.37 -15.23 -12.17
CA VAL A 184 -4.50 -15.26 -10.71
C VAL A 184 -3.76 -16.44 -10.08
N GLN A 185 -3.39 -17.47 -10.85
CA GLN A 185 -2.66 -18.62 -10.32
C GLN A 185 -1.14 -18.41 -10.32
N ALA A 186 -0.64 -17.47 -11.12
CA ALA A 186 0.76 -17.08 -11.18
C ALA A 186 1.14 -16.07 -10.09
N ILE A 187 0.65 -16.28 -8.87
CA ILE A 187 0.97 -15.40 -7.75
C ILE A 187 2.45 -15.56 -7.40
N GLU A 188 3.16 -14.44 -7.40
CA GLU A 188 4.55 -14.35 -6.97
C GLU A 188 4.60 -13.94 -5.51
N LEU A 189 5.48 -14.60 -4.75
CA LEU A 189 5.69 -14.35 -3.35
C LEU A 189 7.17 -14.06 -3.11
N GLU A 190 7.44 -12.90 -2.54
CA GLU A 190 8.78 -12.51 -2.12
C GLU A 190 8.78 -12.26 -0.63
N THR A 191 9.78 -12.79 0.05
CA THR A 191 10.01 -12.55 1.47
C THR A 191 11.40 -11.98 1.64
N PHE A 192 11.45 -10.76 2.16
CA PHE A 192 12.67 -10.07 2.53
C PHE A 192 12.82 -10.06 4.04
N LYS A 193 14.00 -10.43 4.50
CA LYS A 193 14.50 -10.27 5.86
C LYS A 193 15.91 -9.69 5.75
N VAL A 194 16.40 -9.15 6.87
CA VAL A 194 17.71 -8.48 7.02
C VAL A 194 18.84 -9.10 6.20
N ASN A 195 18.95 -10.44 6.19
CA ASN A 195 20.02 -11.18 5.53
C ASN A 195 19.50 -12.28 4.60
N TYR A 196 18.23 -12.22 4.19
CA TYR A 196 17.60 -13.33 3.48
C TYR A 196 16.50 -12.83 2.56
N GLN A 197 16.60 -13.19 1.29
CA GLN A 197 15.55 -13.02 0.29
C GLN A 197 15.12 -14.39 -0.19
N GLN A 198 13.81 -14.61 -0.21
CA GLN A 198 13.21 -15.83 -0.76
C GLN A 198 12.17 -15.44 -1.78
N GLU A 199 12.31 -16.01 -2.96
CA GLU A 199 11.35 -15.90 -4.04
C GLU A 199 10.63 -17.23 -4.18
N GLY A 200 9.33 -17.16 -4.43
CA GLY A 200 8.48 -18.31 -4.61
C GLY A 200 7.32 -17.99 -5.53
N ARG A 201 6.74 -19.03 -6.10
CA ARG A 201 5.52 -18.92 -6.90
C ARG A 201 4.48 -19.89 -6.39
N LEU A 202 3.22 -19.45 -6.43
CA LEU A 202 2.12 -20.20 -5.84
C LEU A 202 1.86 -21.53 -6.54
N ASN A 203 2.12 -21.61 -7.85
CA ASN A 203 2.00 -22.82 -8.66
C ASN A 203 2.88 -23.99 -8.15
N TYR A 204 4.02 -23.71 -7.52
CA TYR A 204 4.90 -24.73 -6.95
C TYR A 204 4.60 -25.05 -5.47
N ALA A 205 3.65 -24.35 -4.85
CA ALA A 205 3.29 -24.57 -3.45
C ALA A 205 2.27 -25.71 -3.29
N SER A 206 2.16 -26.26 -2.08
CA SER A 206 1.13 -27.25 -1.75
C SER A 206 -0.28 -26.65 -1.88
N ALA A 207 -1.27 -27.46 -2.24
CA ALA A 207 -2.64 -27.02 -2.48
C ALA A 207 -3.26 -26.24 -1.29
N GLU A 208 -2.90 -26.59 -0.06
CA GLU A 208 -3.33 -25.89 1.15
C GLU A 208 -2.75 -24.48 1.26
N ILE A 209 -1.48 -24.31 0.89
CA ILE A 209 -0.83 -23.00 0.81
C ILE A 209 -1.47 -22.16 -0.30
N GLN A 210 -1.73 -22.78 -1.46
CA GLN A 210 -2.45 -22.12 -2.56
C GLN A 210 -3.83 -21.61 -2.11
N LEU A 211 -4.60 -22.46 -1.43
CA LEU A 211 -5.91 -22.13 -0.91
C LEU A 211 -5.87 -20.97 0.09
N ASN A 212 -4.94 -21.01 1.04
CA ASN A 212 -4.78 -19.97 2.05
C ASN A 212 -4.35 -18.63 1.42
N ALA A 213 -3.46 -18.66 0.43
CA ALA A 213 -3.04 -17.48 -0.31
C ALA A 213 -4.21 -16.85 -1.07
N LEU A 214 -4.99 -17.63 -1.84
CA LEU A 214 -6.15 -17.13 -2.57
C LEU A 214 -7.19 -16.52 -1.63
N ARG A 215 -7.48 -17.16 -0.50
CA ARG A 215 -8.38 -16.63 0.53
C ARG A 215 -7.87 -15.33 1.14
N MET A 216 -6.56 -15.24 1.37
CA MET A 216 -5.93 -14.01 1.87
C MET A 216 -6.08 -12.88 0.84
N VAL A 217 -5.79 -13.14 -0.44
CA VAL A 217 -5.98 -12.17 -1.53
C VAL A 217 -7.43 -11.69 -1.57
N PHE A 218 -8.39 -12.60 -1.58
CA PHE A 218 -9.81 -12.27 -1.63
C PHE A 218 -10.26 -11.38 -0.46
N ARG A 219 -9.83 -11.68 0.78
CA ARG A 219 -10.15 -10.88 1.96
C ARG A 219 -9.59 -9.46 1.86
N ASN A 220 -8.34 -9.32 1.39
CA ASN A 220 -7.71 -8.01 1.23
C ASN A 220 -8.36 -7.20 0.09
N LEU A 221 -8.73 -7.84 -1.02
CA LEU A 221 -9.48 -7.19 -2.11
C LEU A 221 -10.84 -6.68 -1.63
N ARG A 222 -11.56 -7.45 -0.79
CA ARG A 222 -12.81 -6.99 -0.18
C ARG A 222 -12.60 -5.79 0.75
N ALA A 223 -11.58 -5.82 1.59
CA ALA A 223 -11.25 -4.69 2.46
C ALA A 223 -10.91 -3.43 1.65
N ALA A 224 -10.19 -3.60 0.54
CA ALA A 224 -9.90 -2.52 -0.38
C ALA A 224 -11.16 -1.94 -1.03
N LEU A 225 -12.07 -2.79 -1.51
CA LEU A 225 -13.36 -2.38 -2.07
C LEU A 225 -14.16 -1.53 -1.08
N TYR A 226 -14.27 -1.97 0.17
CA TYR A 226 -14.95 -1.18 1.21
C TYR A 226 -14.28 0.18 1.42
N SER A 227 -12.95 0.25 1.35
CA SER A 227 -12.21 1.50 1.47
C SER A 227 -12.48 2.44 0.28
N MET A 228 -12.56 1.90 -0.94
CA MET A 228 -12.95 2.66 -2.14
C MET A 228 -14.39 3.19 -2.03
N ASP A 229 -15.33 2.39 -1.55
CA ASP A 229 -16.72 2.81 -1.34
C ASP A 229 -16.82 3.96 -0.32
N ILE A 230 -16.08 3.88 0.78
CA ILE A 230 -16.03 4.95 1.79
C ILE A 230 -15.47 6.25 1.19
N LEU A 231 -14.43 6.16 0.36
CA LEU A 231 -13.85 7.34 -0.30
C LEU A 231 -14.86 8.01 -1.23
N ILE A 232 -15.57 7.23 -2.05
CA ILE A 232 -16.61 7.74 -2.96
C ILE A 232 -17.76 8.37 -2.17
N ALA A 233 -18.26 7.69 -1.14
CA ALA A 233 -19.33 8.20 -0.29
C ALA A 233 -18.91 9.50 0.42
N GLY A 234 -17.68 9.55 0.96
CA GLY A 234 -17.14 10.74 1.62
C GLY A 234 -17.00 11.94 0.69
N TYR A 235 -16.68 11.71 -0.59
CA TYR A 235 -16.67 12.77 -1.60
C TYR A 235 -18.08 13.35 -1.83
N TYR A 236 -19.07 12.48 -2.06
CA TYR A 236 -20.44 12.93 -2.31
C TYR A 236 -21.07 13.61 -1.08
N ASP A 237 -20.81 13.11 0.13
CA ASP A 237 -21.25 13.76 1.37
C ASP A 237 -20.67 15.19 1.48
N ARG A 238 -19.36 15.34 1.27
CA ARG A 238 -18.71 16.66 1.31
C ARG A 238 -19.27 17.60 0.23
N ARG A 239 -19.48 17.12 -0.99
CA ARG A 239 -20.08 17.90 -2.08
C ARG A 239 -21.49 18.35 -1.74
N ASN A 240 -22.29 17.48 -1.12
CA ASN A 240 -23.66 17.78 -0.73
C ASN A 240 -23.71 18.78 0.45
N GLN A 241 -22.79 18.67 1.42
CA GLN A 241 -22.65 19.64 2.51
C GLN A 241 -22.38 21.06 2.04
N VAL A 242 -21.63 21.25 0.94
CA VAL A 242 -21.40 22.57 0.34
C VAL A 242 -22.69 23.17 -0.22
N ASN A 243 -23.67 22.36 -0.59
CA ASN A 243 -24.95 22.80 -1.17
C ASN A 243 -26.12 22.75 -0.18
N TYR A 244 -25.88 22.47 1.11
CA TYR A 244 -26.94 22.39 2.13
C TYR A 244 -27.76 23.68 2.24
N TRP A 245 -27.14 24.84 1.96
CA TRP A 245 -27.80 26.14 1.95
C TRP A 245 -28.76 26.34 0.76
N GLN A 246 -28.70 25.51 -0.27
CA GLN A 246 -29.62 25.52 -1.42
C GLN A 246 -30.83 24.60 -1.22
N ILE A 247 -30.81 23.77 -0.17
CA ILE A 247 -31.93 22.92 0.21
C ILE A 247 -32.77 23.73 1.21
N ASP A 248 -33.61 24.61 0.67
CA ASP A 248 -34.70 25.23 1.44
C ASP A 248 -35.72 24.11 1.77
N LEU A 249 -35.93 23.87 3.06
CA LEU A 249 -36.97 22.96 3.60
C LEU A 249 -38.22 23.75 3.96
#